data_AF-A0A6A5KEG0-F1
#
_entry.id   AF-A0A6A5KEG0-F1
#
_cell.length_a   1.000
_cell.length_b   1.000
_cell.length_c   1.000
_cell.angle_alpha   90.00
_cell.angle_beta   90.00
_cell.angle_gamma   90.00
#
_symmetry.space_group_name_H-M   'P 1'
#
loop_
_entity.id
_entity.type
_entity.pdbx_description
1 polymer ?
#
loop_
_entity_poly.entity_id
_entity_poly.type
_entity_poly.pdbx_seq_one_letter_code
_entity_poly.pdbx_strand_id
1 'polypeptide(L)'
;MPHPDINPFYRIWFTWIDPLCLLCSVSTCFLNPAAALEMLTPPHILPFRPEHAALIYQCGILYGFMGIILGVLLRASPDIKVWRVVEAATLTVDVALVVAQLVELGQQGRLALGEWRGIDVFNLVFTVWVAGVRGAFLGGVGERSVVGGKKKV
;
A
#
# COMPACT_ATOMS: atom_id res chain seq x y z
N MET A 1 -4.87 -30.61 4.28
CA MET A 1 -4.25 -30.26 2.97
C MET A 1 -2.97 -29.51 3.29
N PRO A 2 -1.83 -29.79 2.64
CA PRO A 2 -0.62 -29.00 2.84
C PRO A 2 -0.91 -27.57 2.36
N HIS A 3 -0.85 -26.60 3.26
CA HIS A 3 -0.91 -25.19 2.89
C HIS A 3 0.41 -24.82 2.21
N PRO A 4 0.39 -24.06 1.11
CA PRO A 4 1.62 -23.46 0.58
C PRO A 4 2.26 -22.64 1.70
N ASP A 5 3.49 -22.96 2.05
CA ASP A 5 4.26 -22.12 2.97
C ASP A 5 4.47 -20.75 2.31
N ILE A 6 3.97 -19.70 2.96
CA ILE A 6 4.11 -18.32 2.49
C ILE A 6 5.60 -17.98 2.43
N ASN A 7 6.06 -17.48 1.28
CA ASN A 7 7.45 -17.07 1.12
C ASN A 7 7.84 -16.08 2.25
N PRO A 8 8.96 -16.30 2.96
CA PRO A 8 9.39 -15.44 4.05
C PRO A 8 9.47 -13.96 3.68
N PHE A 9 9.79 -13.64 2.43
CA PHE A 9 9.79 -12.28 1.91
C PHE A 9 8.41 -11.60 2.07
N TYR A 10 7.35 -12.21 1.54
CA TYR A 10 5.98 -11.67 1.66
C TYR A 10 5.51 -11.61 3.10
N ARG A 11 5.90 -12.61 3.90
CA ARG A 11 5.57 -12.63 5.31
C ARG A 11 6.16 -11.42 6.05
N ILE A 12 7.43 -11.12 5.82
CA ILE A 12 8.09 -9.95 6.43
C ILE A 12 7.50 -8.66 5.86
N TRP A 13 7.31 -8.58 4.55
CA TRP A 13 6.80 -7.40 3.89
C TRP A 13 5.41 -7.00 4.41
N PHE A 14 4.42 -7.88 4.28
CA PHE A 14 3.03 -7.56 4.62
C PHE A 14 2.79 -7.42 6.12
N THR A 15 3.57 -8.10 6.97
CA THR A 15 3.34 -8.03 8.42
C THR A 15 4.21 -6.97 9.11
N TRP A 16 5.37 -6.61 8.59
CA TRP A 16 6.26 -5.64 9.24
C TRP A 16 6.43 -4.37 8.45
N ILE A 17 6.83 -4.47 7.18
CA ILE A 17 7.18 -3.31 6.37
C ILE A 17 5.92 -2.47 6.11
N ASP A 18 4.86 -3.08 5.59
CA ASP A 18 3.62 -2.37 5.28
C ASP A 18 2.99 -1.72 6.51
N PRO A 19 2.82 -2.41 7.67
CA PRO A 19 2.22 -1.79 8.84
C PRO A 19 3.07 -0.66 9.41
N LEU A 20 4.41 -0.70 9.29
CA LEU A 20 5.27 0.41 9.69
C LEU A 20 5.10 1.61 8.76
N CYS A 21 5.06 1.39 7.44
CA CYS A 21 4.77 2.46 6.49
C CYS A 21 3.41 3.11 6.76
N LEU A 22 2.37 2.30 6.99
CA LEU A 22 1.04 2.78 7.35
C LEU A 22 1.04 3.52 8.68
N LEU A 23 1.78 3.06 9.68
CA LEU A 23 1.91 3.76 10.96
C LEU A 23 2.55 5.15 10.79
N CYS A 24 3.56 5.27 9.93
CA CYS A 24 4.12 6.56 9.55
C CYS A 24 3.06 7.45 8.88
N SER A 25 2.31 6.92 7.90
CA SER A 25 1.24 7.67 7.23
C SER A 25 0.14 8.14 8.19
N VAL A 26 -0.29 7.27 9.12
CA VAL A 26 -1.24 7.60 10.19
C VAL A 26 -0.70 8.73 11.04
N SER A 27 0.55 8.60 11.49
CA SER A 27 1.21 9.60 12.34
C SER A 27 1.26 10.96 11.64
N THR A 28 1.61 11.00 10.35
CA THR A 28 1.62 12.23 9.58
C THR A 28 0.21 12.82 9.45
N CYS A 29 -0.82 12.03 9.17
CA CYS A 29 -2.19 12.53 9.03
C CYS A 29 -2.71 13.19 10.32
N PHE A 30 -2.41 12.64 11.49
CA PHE A 30 -2.91 13.16 12.77
C PHE A 30 -2.01 14.23 13.39
N LEU A 31 -0.69 14.10 13.31
CA LEU A 31 0.25 15.00 13.97
C LEU A 31 0.64 16.19 13.09
N ASN A 32 0.60 16.02 11.77
CA ASN A 32 0.96 17.08 10.82
C ASN A 32 0.12 16.99 9.53
N PRO A 33 -1.18 17.34 9.60
CA PRO A 33 -2.06 17.27 8.44
C PRO A 33 -1.61 18.20 7.30
N ALA A 34 -0.92 19.30 7.61
CA ALA A 34 -0.34 20.16 6.58
C ALA A 34 0.73 19.42 5.76
N ALA A 35 1.62 18.68 6.42
CA ALA A 35 2.60 17.84 5.72
C ALA A 35 1.93 16.69 4.94
N ALA A 36 0.85 16.11 5.46
CA ALA A 36 0.09 15.08 4.73
C ALA A 36 -0.51 15.65 3.44
N LEU A 37 -1.04 16.87 3.46
CA LEU A 37 -1.53 17.55 2.26
C LEU A 37 -0.40 17.88 1.29
N GLU A 38 0.75 18.33 1.80
CA GLU A 38 1.92 18.68 0.98
C GLU A 38 2.48 17.49 0.19
N MET A 39 2.30 16.26 0.70
CA MET A 39 2.66 15.01 0.00
C MET A 39 1.80 14.74 -1.24
N LEU A 40 0.62 15.35 -1.32
CA LEU A 40 -0.31 15.25 -2.45
C LEU A 40 -0.13 16.47 -3.36
N THR A 41 -0.35 17.66 -2.80
CA THR A 41 -0.35 18.91 -3.54
C THR A 41 0.72 19.87 -3.02
N PRO A 42 1.50 20.54 -3.88
CA PRO A 42 2.41 21.59 -3.45
C PRO A 42 1.68 22.73 -2.71
N PRO A 43 2.26 23.32 -1.65
CA PRO A 43 1.59 24.37 -0.86
C PRO A 43 1.25 25.64 -1.64
N HIS A 44 1.97 25.92 -2.73
CA HIS A 44 1.70 27.07 -3.60
C HIS A 44 0.47 26.86 -4.50
N ILE A 45 0.05 25.61 -4.73
CA ILE A 45 -1.16 25.26 -5.48
C ILE A 45 -2.35 25.15 -4.52
N LEU A 46 -2.18 24.38 -3.44
CA LEU A 46 -3.20 24.19 -2.41
C LEU A 46 -2.59 24.41 -1.03
N PRO A 47 -2.67 25.63 -0.47
CA PRO A 47 -2.22 25.87 0.89
C PRO A 47 -3.14 25.16 1.88
N PHE A 48 -2.55 24.60 2.93
CA PHE A 48 -3.34 23.92 3.96
C PHE A 48 -4.33 24.87 4.64
N ARG A 49 -5.57 24.40 4.76
CA ARG A 49 -6.64 25.06 5.51
C ARG A 49 -7.25 24.07 6.50
N PRO A 50 -7.72 24.53 7.67
CA PRO A 50 -8.33 23.64 8.68
C PRO A 50 -9.50 22.79 8.15
N GLU A 51 -10.23 23.28 7.15
CA GLU A 51 -11.30 22.54 6.47
C GLU A 51 -10.83 21.25 5.78
N HIS A 52 -9.55 21.16 5.40
CA HIS A 52 -8.98 19.96 4.79
C HIS A 52 -8.63 18.88 5.82
N ALA A 53 -8.48 19.26 7.10
CA ALA A 53 -8.07 18.35 8.16
C ALA A 53 -9.04 17.18 8.33
N ALA A 54 -10.33 17.40 8.13
CA ALA A 54 -11.34 16.35 8.23
C ALA A 54 -11.08 15.20 7.23
N LEU A 55 -10.80 15.52 5.96
CA LEU A 55 -10.50 14.51 4.93
C LEU A 55 -9.17 13.82 5.19
N ILE A 56 -8.17 14.57 5.65
CA ILE A 56 -6.83 14.02 5.98
C ILE A 56 -6.93 13.04 7.16
N TYR A 57 -7.75 13.35 8.17
CA TYR A 57 -8.01 12.42 9.27
C TYR A 57 -8.74 11.16 8.79
N GLN A 58 -9.67 11.26 7.82
CA GLN A 58 -10.29 10.07 7.22
C GLN A 58 -9.26 9.18 6.52
N CYS A 59 -8.28 9.76 5.81
CA CYS A 59 -7.15 9.00 5.26
C CYS A 59 -6.34 8.31 6.38
N GLY A 60 -6.02 9.03 7.45
CA GLY A 60 -5.35 8.47 8.63
C GLY A 60 -6.12 7.31 9.26
N ILE A 61 -7.44 7.40 9.37
CA ILE A 61 -8.30 6.31 9.89
C ILE A 61 -8.22 5.09 8.98
N LEU A 62 -8.30 5.27 7.66
CA LEU A 62 -8.19 4.17 6.69
C LEU A 62 -6.81 3.48 6.78
N TYR A 63 -5.72 4.25 6.82
CA TYR A 63 -4.37 3.70 6.96
C TYR A 63 -4.18 2.96 8.29
N GLY A 64 -4.79 3.46 9.38
CA GLY A 64 -4.78 2.79 10.68
C GLY A 64 -5.52 1.46 10.65
N PHE A 65 -6.71 1.44 10.05
CA PHE A 65 -7.47 0.22 9.82
C PHE A 65 -6.66 -0.81 9.01
N MET A 66 -6.09 -0.39 7.88
CA MET A 66 -5.24 -1.25 7.04
C MET A 66 -4.02 -1.77 7.81
N GLY A 67 -3.37 -0.92 8.60
CA GLY A 67 -2.21 -1.30 9.41
C GLY A 67 -2.53 -2.37 10.43
N ILE A 68 -3.72 -2.33 11.04
CA ILE A 68 -4.20 -3.38 11.95
C ILE A 68 -4.52 -4.66 11.18
N ILE A 69 -5.17 -4.58 10.02
CA ILE A 69 -5.46 -5.77 9.21
C ILE A 69 -4.17 -6.47 8.77
N LEU A 70 -3.22 -5.73 8.19
CA LEU A 70 -1.95 -6.28 7.72
C LEU A 70 -1.05 -6.73 8.89
N GLY A 71 -0.99 -5.94 9.96
CA GLY A 71 -0.17 -6.23 11.12
C GLY A 71 -0.74 -7.33 12.01
N VAL A 72 -2.04 -7.34 12.27
CA VAL A 72 -2.63 -8.24 13.27
C VAL A 72 -3.30 -9.43 12.61
N LEU A 73 -4.21 -9.21 11.65
CA LEU A 73 -5.00 -10.30 11.07
C LEU A 73 -4.12 -11.30 10.33
N LEU A 74 -3.15 -10.84 9.54
CA LEU A 74 -2.24 -11.74 8.82
C LEU A 74 -1.33 -12.54 9.76
N ARG A 75 -1.00 -12.01 10.95
CA ARG A 75 -0.28 -12.77 11.97
C ARG A 75 -1.16 -13.80 12.67
N ALA A 76 -2.44 -13.49 12.85
CA ALA A 76 -3.41 -14.36 13.49
C ALA A 76 -3.91 -15.49 12.57
N SER A 77 -3.87 -15.31 11.25
CA SER A 77 -4.35 -16.31 10.29
C SER A 77 -3.21 -16.98 9.52
N PRO A 78 -3.03 -18.30 9.63
CA PRO A 78 -2.12 -19.05 8.77
C PRO A 78 -2.73 -19.39 7.40
N ASP A 79 -4.03 -19.12 7.18
CA ASP A 79 -4.72 -19.48 5.94
C ASP A 79 -4.35 -18.52 4.80
N ILE A 80 -3.65 -19.05 3.79
CA ILE A 80 -3.28 -18.35 2.56
C ILE A 80 -4.49 -17.71 1.84
N LYS A 81 -5.69 -18.28 1.97
CA LYS A 81 -6.89 -17.69 1.37
C LYS A 81 -7.22 -16.34 2.00
N VAL A 82 -7.09 -16.24 3.33
CA VAL A 82 -7.29 -14.97 4.05
C VAL A 82 -6.26 -13.94 3.58
N TRP A 83 -4.99 -14.35 3.48
CA TRP A 83 -3.93 -13.48 2.98
C TRP A 83 -4.23 -12.97 1.56
N ARG A 84 -4.62 -13.86 0.64
CA ARG A 84 -4.95 -13.46 -0.74
C ARG A 84 -6.14 -12.51 -0.80
N VAL A 85 -7.17 -12.70 0.03
CA VAL A 85 -8.33 -11.79 0.07
C VAL A 85 -7.91 -10.42 0.58
N VAL A 86 -7.14 -10.37 1.67
CA VAL A 86 -6.63 -9.11 2.25
C VAL A 86 -5.73 -8.39 1.25
N GLU A 87 -4.75 -9.06 0.67
CA GLU A 87 -3.83 -8.43 -0.29
C GLU A 87 -4.54 -8.03 -1.59
N ALA A 88 -5.55 -8.77 -2.04
CA ALA A 88 -6.36 -8.37 -3.19
C ALA A 88 -7.19 -7.12 -2.90
N ALA A 89 -7.79 -7.02 -1.71
CA ALA A 89 -8.50 -5.81 -1.29
C ALA A 89 -7.54 -4.63 -1.18
N THR A 90 -6.38 -4.80 -0.54
CA THR A 90 -5.36 -3.75 -0.42
C THR A 90 -4.81 -3.33 -1.79
N LEU A 91 -4.64 -4.26 -2.73
CA LEU A 91 -4.19 -3.93 -4.09
C LEU A 91 -5.14 -2.96 -4.80
N THR A 92 -6.46 -3.06 -4.55
CA THR A 92 -7.41 -2.08 -5.09
C THR A 92 -7.19 -0.68 -4.54
N VAL A 93 -6.77 -0.56 -3.28
CA VAL A 93 -6.40 0.72 -2.66
C VAL A 93 -5.14 1.27 -3.31
N ASP A 94 -4.11 0.45 -3.56
CA ASP A 94 -2.89 0.92 -4.21
C ASP A 94 -3.15 1.46 -5.62
N VAL A 95 -3.95 0.74 -6.40
CA VAL A 95 -4.34 1.17 -7.75
C VAL A 95 -5.13 2.48 -7.67
N ALA A 96 -6.05 2.61 -6.71
CA ALA A 96 -6.78 3.85 -6.50
C ALA A 96 -5.86 5.01 -6.11
N LEU A 97 -4.84 4.78 -5.30
CA LEU A 97 -3.84 5.79 -4.93
C LEU A 97 -3.02 6.24 -6.14
N VAL A 98 -2.55 5.30 -6.98
CA VAL A 98 -1.83 5.63 -8.22
C VAL A 98 -2.71 6.46 -9.15
N VAL A 99 -3.96 6.05 -9.37
CA VAL A 99 -4.90 6.80 -10.22
C VAL A 99 -5.19 8.18 -9.63
N ALA A 100 -5.43 8.28 -8.33
CA ALA A 100 -5.69 9.55 -7.66
C ALA A 100 -4.51 10.52 -7.84
N GLN A 101 -3.27 10.05 -7.66
CA GLN A 101 -2.07 10.87 -7.84
C GLN A 101 -1.92 11.34 -9.29
N LEU A 102 -2.18 10.46 -10.28
CA LEU A 102 -2.11 10.84 -11.69
C LEU A 102 -3.21 11.85 -12.08
N VAL A 103 -4.42 11.69 -11.56
CA VAL A 103 -5.52 12.65 -11.77
C VAL A 103 -5.17 14.00 -11.17
N GLU A 104 -4.64 14.01 -9.95
CA GLU A 104 -4.19 15.22 -9.26
C GLU A 104 -3.08 15.94 -10.05
N LEU A 105 -2.04 15.22 -10.48
CA LEU A 105 -1.00 15.79 -11.34
C LEU A 105 -1.57 16.34 -12.66
N GLY A 106 -2.57 15.67 -13.23
CA GLY A 106 -3.33 16.13 -14.39
C GLY A 106 -4.04 17.47 -14.15
N GLN A 107 -4.75 17.59 -13.03
CA GLN A 107 -5.44 18.82 -12.64
C GLN A 107 -4.46 19.98 -12.38
N GLN A 108 -3.25 19.68 -11.95
CA GLN A 108 -2.18 20.66 -11.75
C GLN A 108 -1.42 21.01 -13.05
N GLY A 109 -1.70 20.33 -14.16
CA GLY A 109 -0.93 20.48 -15.42
C GLY A 109 0.49 19.91 -15.36
N ARG A 110 0.78 19.04 -14.39
CA ARG A 110 2.11 18.50 -14.05
C ARG A 110 2.28 17.03 -14.44
N LEU A 111 1.66 16.58 -15.52
CA LEU A 111 1.80 15.18 -15.99
C LEU A 111 3.17 14.87 -16.60
N ALA A 112 3.89 15.89 -17.07
CA ALA A 112 5.24 15.70 -17.58
C ALA A 112 6.19 15.33 -16.43
N LEU A 113 6.98 14.26 -16.63
CA LEU A 113 7.91 13.74 -15.61
C LEU A 113 8.92 14.80 -15.11
N GLY A 114 9.25 15.80 -15.93
CA GLY A 114 10.15 16.90 -15.56
C GLY A 114 9.57 17.89 -14.54
N GLU A 115 8.25 17.88 -14.33
CA GLU A 115 7.53 18.79 -13.42
C GLU A 115 7.30 18.17 -12.03
N TRP A 116 7.68 16.91 -11.84
CA TRP A 116 7.44 16.17 -10.60
C TRP A 116 8.45 16.57 -9.54
N ARG A 117 7.96 16.79 -8.32
CA ARG A 117 8.82 16.97 -7.15
C ARG A 117 9.43 15.61 -6.80
N GLY A 118 10.57 15.64 -6.09
CA GLY A 118 11.16 14.42 -5.55
C GLY A 118 10.18 13.59 -4.72
N ILE A 119 9.28 14.25 -3.97
CA ILE A 119 8.23 13.58 -3.20
C ILE A 119 7.15 12.93 -4.09
N ASP A 120 6.80 13.55 -5.22
CA ASP A 120 5.81 13.00 -6.17
C ASP A 120 6.36 11.72 -6.82
N VAL A 121 7.63 11.76 -7.24
CA VAL A 121 8.35 10.61 -7.78
C VAL A 121 8.44 9.51 -6.73
N PHE A 122 8.84 9.84 -5.50
CA PHE A 122 8.94 8.87 -4.41
C PHE A 122 7.60 8.21 -4.12
N ASN A 123 6.53 8.99 -3.92
CA ASN A 123 5.20 8.48 -3.62
C ASN A 123 4.68 7.55 -4.72
N LEU A 124 4.82 7.94 -6.00
CA LEU A 124 4.31 7.14 -7.10
C LEU A 124 5.11 5.85 -7.26
N VAL A 125 6.45 5.95 -7.31
CA VAL A 125 7.33 4.79 -7.49
C VAL A 125 7.18 3.82 -6.32
N PHE A 126 7.10 4.32 -5.09
CA PHE A 126 6.90 3.50 -3.91
C PHE A 126 5.53 2.80 -3.96
N THR A 127 4.45 3.53 -4.26
CA THR A 127 3.10 2.93 -4.35
C THR A 127 3.03 1.87 -5.45
N VAL A 128 3.60 2.13 -6.63
CA VAL A 128 3.68 1.15 -7.72
C VAL A 128 4.50 -0.08 -7.33
N TRP A 129 5.62 0.11 -6.63
CA TRP A 129 6.44 -0.98 -6.11
C TRP A 129 5.63 -1.87 -5.15
N VAL A 130 4.96 -1.28 -4.17
CA VAL A 130 4.17 -2.01 -3.17
C VAL A 130 3.00 -2.75 -3.85
N ALA A 131 2.31 -2.10 -4.80
CA ALA A 131 1.29 -2.74 -5.63
C ALA A 131 1.86 -3.93 -6.42
N GLY A 132 3.07 -3.80 -6.95
CA GLY A 132 3.78 -4.87 -7.66
C GLY A 132 4.11 -6.05 -6.75
N VAL A 133 4.55 -5.81 -5.51
CA VAL A 133 4.80 -6.86 -4.52
C VAL A 133 3.51 -7.65 -4.22
N ARG A 134 2.38 -6.95 -4.03
CA ARG A 134 1.07 -7.59 -3.85
C ARG A 134 0.60 -8.35 -5.07
N GLY A 135 0.75 -7.76 -6.27
CA GLY A 135 0.43 -8.41 -7.54
C GLY A 135 1.24 -9.71 -7.73
N ALA A 136 2.53 -9.69 -7.41
CA ALA A 136 3.38 -10.87 -7.47
C ALA A 136 2.91 -11.96 -6.48
N PHE A 137 2.58 -11.58 -5.25
CA PHE A 137 2.03 -12.51 -4.25
C PHE A 137 0.71 -13.15 -4.72
N LEU A 138 -0.23 -12.34 -5.22
CA LEU A 138 -1.51 -12.83 -5.74
C LEU A 138 -1.36 -13.70 -6.99
N GLY A 139 -0.34 -13.41 -7.80
CA GLY A 139 0.06 -14.22 -8.96
C GLY A 139 0.76 -15.55 -8.59
N GLY A 140 0.97 -15.83 -7.30
CA GLY A 140 1.62 -17.05 -6.83
C GLY A 140 3.13 -17.08 -7.07
N VAL A 141 3.77 -15.92 -7.31
CA VAL A 141 5.22 -15.84 -7.47
C VAL A 141 5.88 -16.31 -6.17
N GLY A 142 6.82 -17.24 -6.26
CA GLY A 142 7.52 -17.77 -5.08
C GLY A 142 6.77 -18.85 -4.30
N GLU A 143 5.58 -19.30 -4.74
CA GLU A 143 4.92 -20.49 -4.20
C GLU A 143 5.61 -21.76 -4.74
N ARG A 144 6.10 -22.62 -3.84
CA ARG A 144 6.59 -23.95 -4.22
C ARG A 144 5.39 -24.87 -4.42
N SER A 145 4.99 -25.09 -5.68
CA SER A 145 4.07 -26.17 -6.00
C SER A 145 4.73 -27.50 -5.64
N VAL A 146 4.13 -28.25 -4.72
CA VAL A 146 4.49 -29.66 -4.49
C VAL A 146 4.03 -30.42 -5.74
N VAL A 147 4.88 -30.46 -6.76
CA VAL A 147 4.67 -31.32 -7.92
C VAL A 147 4.62 -32.76 -7.40
N GLY A 148 3.44 -33.35 -7.54
CA GLY A 148 3.10 -34.67 -7.01
C GLY A 148 4.20 -35.69 -7.28
N GLY A 149 4.64 -36.34 -6.20
CA GLY A 149 5.60 -37.43 -6.25
C GLY A 149 5.16 -38.45 -7.29
N LYS A 150 6.02 -38.65 -8.30
CA LYS A 150 5.93 -39.79 -9.21
C LYS A 150 5.81 -41.07 -8.38
N LYS A 151 4.71 -41.79 -8.56
CA LYS A 151 4.56 -43.20 -8.23
C LYS A 151 5.74 -43.94 -8.90
N LYS A 152 6.73 -44.37 -8.12
CA LYS A 152 7.74 -45.35 -8.57
C LYS A 152 7.31 -46.72 -8.04
N VAL A 153 6.90 -47.53 -9.02
CA VAL A 153 6.87 -49.00 -9.13
C VAL A 153 7.06 -49.77 -7.84
#